data_AF-A0A842MJP0-F1
#
_entry.id   AF-A0A842MJP0-F1
#
_cell.length_a   1.000
_cell.length_b   1.000
_cell.length_c   1.000
_cell.angle_alpha   90.00
_cell.angle_beta   90.00
_cell.angle_gamma   90.00
#
_symmetry.space_group_name_H-M   'P 1'
#
loop_
_entity.id
_entity.type
_entity.pdbx_description
1 polymer ?
#
loop_
_entity_poly.entity_id
_entity_poly.type
_entity_poly.pdbx_seq_one_letter_code
_entity_poly.pdbx_strand_id
1 'polypeptide(L)'
;MTRAEKVIERVYSHILKEYGIRPYCQFSGAKGYHIIVPLEPVQAGDKAKEFLKFMQIQLSKGYCDPQILGDIVRLFRIPDTINSKSGRLCETVREWDGNRLDPSLLWEEFRAEELDRILRERKRPRLRVRKQTKKGGIRPQILLLMQRIEEGQNLGHLQRLAVLTELIAKGWEDEQILELFSKAPDFNESKTRYYIAHARLRGYKPFSSAKLGMLA
;
A
#
# COMPACT_ATOMS: atom_id res chain seq x y z
N MET A 1 12.98 29.89 -0.82
CA MET A 1 13.23 28.48 -0.47
C MET A 1 12.21 27.58 -1.16
N THR A 2 12.64 26.72 -2.08
CA THR A 2 11.78 25.82 -2.88
C THR A 2 11.16 24.69 -2.01
N ARG A 3 10.12 24.01 -2.52
CA ARG A 3 9.51 22.85 -1.81
C ARG A 3 10.55 21.75 -1.56
N ALA A 4 11.42 21.49 -2.52
CA ALA A 4 12.46 20.48 -2.41
C ALA A 4 13.49 20.85 -1.33
N GLU A 5 13.89 22.13 -1.24
CA GLU A 5 14.76 22.64 -0.17
C GLU A 5 14.15 22.46 1.22
N LYS A 6 12.84 22.69 1.38
CA LYS A 6 12.17 22.46 2.67
C LYS A 6 12.16 20.98 3.06
N VAL A 7 12.03 20.08 2.08
CA VAL A 7 12.03 18.63 2.31
C VAL A 7 13.41 18.14 2.72
N ILE A 8 14.47 18.55 2.01
CA ILE A 8 15.86 18.17 2.36
C ILE A 8 16.22 18.64 3.76
N GLU A 9 15.90 19.87 4.15
CA GLU A 9 16.16 20.37 5.51
C GLU A 9 15.37 19.61 6.57
N ARG A 10 14.12 19.23 6.28
CA ARG A 10 13.31 18.43 7.20
C ARG A 10 13.87 17.03 7.40
N VAL A 11 14.31 16.38 6.31
CA VAL A 11 14.90 15.04 6.37
C VAL A 11 16.27 15.09 7.07
N TYR A 12 17.11 16.06 6.71
CA TYR A 12 18.41 16.27 7.37
C TYR A 12 18.24 16.50 8.87
N SER A 13 17.34 17.41 9.27
CA SER A 13 17.06 17.70 10.67
C SER A 13 16.53 16.48 11.44
N HIS A 14 15.73 15.64 10.77
CA HIS A 14 15.24 14.39 11.34
C HIS A 14 16.39 13.40 11.56
N ILE A 15 17.24 13.19 10.56
CA ILE A 15 18.37 12.26 10.66
C ILE A 15 19.32 12.69 11.78
N LEU A 16 19.64 13.98 11.84
CA LEU A 16 20.52 14.53 12.87
C LEU A 16 19.95 14.39 14.28
N LYS A 17 18.64 14.66 14.47
CA LYS A 17 18.02 14.65 15.80
C LYS A 17 17.79 13.24 16.33
N GLU A 18 17.28 12.34 15.48
CA GLU A 18 16.88 10.99 15.90
C GLU A 18 18.05 10.00 15.90
N TYR A 19 19.02 10.18 14.99
CA TYR A 19 20.12 9.23 14.81
C TYR A 19 21.50 9.84 15.07
N GLY A 20 21.59 11.15 15.36
CA GLY A 20 22.84 11.79 15.75
C GLY A 20 23.87 11.94 14.63
N ILE A 21 23.49 11.77 13.36
CA ILE A 21 24.43 11.73 12.22
C ILE A 21 24.15 12.87 11.25
N ARG A 22 25.20 13.46 10.70
CA ARG A 22 25.08 14.43 9.60
C ARG A 22 25.31 13.74 8.25
N PRO A 23 24.24 13.45 7.49
CA PRO A 23 24.39 12.83 6.19
C PRO A 23 24.96 13.81 5.17
N TYR A 24 25.62 13.27 4.15
CA TYR A 24 26.01 14.06 2.99
C TYR A 24 24.78 14.40 2.14
N CYS A 25 24.66 15.67 1.74
CA CYS A 25 23.55 16.14 0.90
C CYS A 25 24.09 16.87 -0.32
N GLN A 26 23.58 16.55 -1.50
CA GLN A 26 23.89 17.27 -2.73
C GLN A 26 22.63 17.61 -3.53
N PHE A 27 22.68 18.72 -4.25
CA PHE A 27 21.73 19.01 -5.31
C PHE A 27 21.98 18.08 -6.50
N SER A 28 20.91 17.50 -7.06
CA SER A 28 21.03 16.56 -8.19
C SER A 28 21.36 17.23 -9.53
N GLY A 29 21.54 18.55 -9.55
CA GLY A 29 21.66 19.35 -10.77
C GLY A 29 20.33 19.58 -11.49
N ALA A 30 19.18 19.10 -10.99
CA ALA A 30 17.89 19.27 -11.68
C ALA A 30 16.75 19.73 -10.75
N LYS A 31 15.93 18.81 -10.24
CA LYS A 31 14.70 19.10 -9.48
C LYS A 31 14.68 18.56 -8.06
N GLY A 32 15.76 17.90 -7.62
CA GLY A 32 15.80 17.16 -6.37
C GLY A 32 17.19 17.10 -5.76
N TYR A 33 17.29 16.37 -4.67
CA TYR A 33 18.50 16.24 -3.86
C TYR A 33 18.82 14.76 -3.63
N HIS A 34 20.10 14.45 -3.44
CA HIS A 34 20.52 13.16 -2.90
C HIS A 34 20.92 13.35 -1.45
N ILE A 35 20.49 12.41 -0.60
CA ILE A 35 20.93 12.29 0.79
C ILE A 35 21.65 10.95 0.89
N ILE A 36 22.92 10.98 1.26
CA ILE A 36 23.75 9.80 1.41
C ILE A 36 24.02 9.65 2.90
N VAL A 37 23.56 8.52 3.46
CA VAL A 37 23.75 8.16 4.86
C VAL A 37 24.77 7.03 4.91
N PRO A 38 26.02 7.28 5.29
CA PRO A 38 27.03 6.24 5.43
C PRO A 38 26.62 5.26 6.54
N LEU A 39 26.73 3.96 6.27
CA LEU A 39 26.43 2.91 7.24
C LEU A 39 27.72 2.29 7.79
N GLU A 40 27.67 1.80 9.02
CA GLU A 40 28.69 0.89 9.52
C GLU A 40 28.71 -0.39 8.67
N PRO A 41 29.88 -0.99 8.43
CA PRO A 41 29.98 -2.24 7.67
C PRO A 41 29.09 -3.32 8.28
N VAL A 42 28.17 -3.85 7.47
CA VAL A 42 27.24 -4.90 7.89
C VAL A 42 27.20 -6.00 6.84
N GLN A 43 27.10 -7.24 7.28
CA GLN A 43 26.90 -8.37 6.38
C GLN A 43 25.44 -8.41 5.94
N ALA A 44 25.21 -8.33 4.63
CA ALA A 44 23.88 -8.48 4.06
C ALA A 44 23.36 -9.92 4.29
N GLY A 45 22.29 -10.05 5.06
CA GLY A 45 21.55 -11.31 5.21
C GLY A 45 20.40 -11.45 4.20
N ASP A 46 19.61 -12.52 4.34
CA ASP A 46 18.50 -12.85 3.43
C ASP A 46 17.42 -11.76 3.29
N LYS A 47 17.33 -10.86 4.27
CA LYS A 47 16.36 -9.75 4.32
C LYS A 47 16.98 -8.38 4.07
N ALA A 48 18.19 -8.32 3.51
CA ALA A 48 18.91 -7.06 3.33
C ALA A 48 18.11 -6.03 2.52
N LYS A 49 17.37 -6.48 1.50
CA LYS A 49 16.55 -5.61 0.65
C LYS A 49 15.38 -4.97 1.41
N GLU A 50 14.63 -5.78 2.15
CA GLU A 50 13.49 -5.35 2.96
C GLU A 50 13.94 -4.41 4.07
N PHE A 51 15.06 -4.74 4.72
CA PHE A 51 15.63 -3.91 5.77
C PHE A 51 16.14 -2.57 5.23
N LEU A 52 16.85 -2.58 4.09
CA LEU A 52 17.28 -1.35 3.43
C LEU A 52 16.08 -0.47 3.06
N LYS A 53 15.01 -1.06 2.53
CA LYS A 53 13.77 -0.33 2.24
C LYS A 53 13.15 0.28 3.50
N PHE A 54 13.10 -0.47 4.60
CA PHE A 54 12.63 0.04 5.89
C PHE A 54 13.48 1.24 6.35
N MET A 55 14.80 1.10 6.37
CA MET A 55 15.72 2.18 6.74
C MET A 55 15.51 3.42 5.88
N GLN A 56 15.44 3.27 4.55
CA GLN A 56 15.23 4.40 3.65
C GLN A 56 13.91 5.12 3.91
N ILE A 57 12.84 4.40 4.26
CA ILE A 57 11.55 5.00 4.63
C ILE A 57 11.66 5.76 5.96
N GLN A 58 12.25 5.14 6.99
CA GLN A 58 12.39 5.76 8.32
C GLN A 58 13.26 7.01 8.29
N LEU A 59 14.45 6.90 7.68
CA LEU A 59 15.39 8.02 7.55
C LEU A 59 14.80 9.17 6.74
N SER A 60 14.08 8.87 5.65
CA SER A 60 13.48 9.91 4.79
C SER A 60 12.12 10.43 5.26
N LYS A 61 11.55 9.87 6.34
CA LYS A 61 10.14 10.08 6.73
C LYS A 61 9.15 9.86 5.58
N GLY A 62 9.46 8.94 4.67
CA GLY A 62 8.65 8.64 3.49
C GLY A 62 8.73 9.65 2.33
N TYR A 63 9.63 10.63 2.38
CA TYR A 63 9.86 11.58 1.27
C TYR A 63 10.74 11.02 0.15
N CYS A 64 11.35 9.85 0.35
CA CYS A 64 12.17 9.18 -0.63
C CYS A 64 11.38 8.76 -1.88
N ASP A 65 12.03 8.78 -3.05
CA ASP A 65 11.42 8.26 -4.28
C ASP A 65 11.17 6.75 -4.13
N PRO A 66 9.91 6.28 -4.28
CA PRO A 66 9.58 4.87 -4.13
C PRO A 66 10.38 3.92 -5.01
N GLN A 67 10.88 4.39 -6.16
CA GLN A 67 11.65 3.56 -7.10
C GLN A 67 13.03 3.16 -6.60
N ILE A 68 13.57 3.84 -5.59
CA ILE A 68 14.92 3.55 -5.06
C ILE A 68 14.90 2.61 -3.86
N LEU A 69 13.70 2.32 -3.36
CA LEU A 69 13.50 1.62 -2.10
C LEU A 69 13.93 0.15 -2.19
N GLY A 70 14.97 -0.20 -1.43
CA GLY A 70 15.56 -1.54 -1.40
C GLY A 70 16.58 -1.84 -2.50
N ASP A 71 17.03 -0.83 -3.25
CA ASP A 71 18.10 -1.02 -4.23
C ASP A 71 19.46 -1.14 -3.52
N ILE A 72 19.99 -2.36 -3.46
CA ILE A 72 21.28 -2.67 -2.81
C ILE A 72 22.45 -2.01 -3.58
N VAL A 73 22.36 -1.99 -4.92
CA VAL A 73 23.38 -1.39 -5.78
C VAL A 73 22.71 -0.32 -6.63
N ARG A 74 23.20 0.91 -6.55
CA ARG A 74 22.64 2.03 -7.30
C ARG A 74 23.72 3.03 -7.71
N LEU A 75 23.56 3.56 -8.93
CA LEU A 75 24.36 4.67 -9.42
C LEU A 75 23.75 6.00 -8.94
N PHE A 76 24.58 6.88 -8.43
CA PHE A 76 24.23 8.26 -8.13
C PHE A 76 25.20 9.21 -8.83
N ARG A 77 24.80 10.49 -8.95
CA ARG A 77 25.63 11.51 -9.61
C ARG A 77 26.79 11.89 -8.71
N ILE A 78 28.00 11.80 -9.24
CA ILE A 78 29.22 12.20 -8.54
C ILE A 78 29.12 13.70 -8.18
N PRO A 79 29.47 14.10 -6.95
CA PRO A 79 29.56 15.50 -6.55
C PRO A 79 30.39 16.35 -7.51
N ASP A 80 30.05 17.62 -7.65
CA ASP A 80 30.77 18.61 -8.47
C ASP A 80 30.86 18.26 -9.97
N THR A 81 29.98 17.37 -10.44
CA THR A 81 29.83 17.06 -11.87
C THR A 81 28.61 17.73 -12.49
N ILE A 82 28.64 17.92 -13.81
CA ILE A 82 27.55 18.52 -14.56
C ILE A 82 26.46 17.48 -14.86
N ASN A 83 25.21 17.80 -14.51
CA ASN A 83 24.07 16.97 -14.89
C ASN A 83 23.75 17.16 -16.38
N SER A 84 23.97 16.12 -17.17
CA SER A 84 23.73 16.11 -18.63
C SER A 84 22.31 16.48 -19.06
N LYS A 85 21.29 16.30 -18.21
CA LYS A 85 19.89 16.61 -18.56
C LYS A 85 19.54 18.09 -18.42
N SER A 86 20.23 18.81 -17.55
CA SER A 86 19.89 20.19 -17.18
C SER A 86 21.03 21.17 -17.42
N GLY A 87 22.25 20.68 -17.64
CA GLY A 87 23.47 21.47 -17.75
C GLY A 87 23.94 22.10 -16.44
N ARG A 88 23.32 21.80 -15.29
CA ARG A 88 23.66 22.42 -14.00
C ARG A 88 24.60 21.53 -13.19
N LEU A 89 25.37 22.16 -12.31
CA LEU A 89 26.30 21.52 -11.40
C LEU A 89 25.56 20.73 -10.30
N CYS A 90 26.10 19.57 -9.94
CA CYS A 90 25.68 18.80 -8.77
C CYS A 90 26.40 19.34 -7.53
N GLU A 91 25.87 20.39 -6.94
CA GLU A 91 26.50 21.10 -5.81
C GLU A 91 26.33 20.36 -4.48
N THR A 92 27.40 20.32 -3.69
CA THR A 92 27.33 19.91 -2.29
C THR A 92 26.56 20.93 -1.46
N VAL A 93 25.56 20.46 -0.71
CA VAL A 93 24.70 21.28 0.16
C VAL A 93 25.08 21.10 1.63
N ARG A 94 25.44 19.88 2.02
CA ARG A 94 25.92 19.53 3.36
C ARG A 94 27.02 18.48 3.26
N GLU A 95 28.09 18.71 3.99
CA GLU A 95 29.17 17.75 4.14
C GLU A 95 28.81 16.64 5.12
N TRP A 96 29.40 15.47 4.90
CA TRP A 96 29.40 14.39 5.88
C TRP A 96 30.34 14.72 7.04
N ASP A 97 29.93 14.37 8.26
CA ASP A 97 30.70 14.62 9.48
C ASP A 97 31.72 13.52 9.84
N GLY A 98 31.79 12.44 9.05
CA GLY A 98 32.65 11.28 9.31
C GLY A 98 31.99 10.17 10.13
N ASN A 99 30.79 10.38 10.68
CA ASN A 99 30.10 9.40 11.50
C ASN A 99 29.21 8.49 10.63
N ARG A 100 29.18 7.19 10.94
CA ARG A 100 28.35 6.21 10.23
C ARG A 100 27.15 5.81 11.08
N LEU A 101 26.06 5.45 10.42
CA LEU A 101 24.88 4.89 11.07
C LEU A 101 25.10 3.41 11.33
N ASP A 102 25.04 3.00 12.60
CA ASP A 102 24.90 1.60 12.96
C ASP A 102 23.49 1.11 12.57
N PRO A 103 23.36 0.21 11.57
CA PRO A 103 22.07 -0.30 11.15
C PRO A 103 21.36 -1.08 12.26
N SER A 104 22.09 -1.63 13.24
CA SER A 104 21.50 -2.43 14.32
C SER A 104 20.45 -1.66 15.13
N LEU A 105 20.58 -0.34 15.22
CA LEU A 105 19.63 0.56 15.89
C LEU A 105 18.22 0.50 15.30
N LEU A 106 18.10 0.20 14.00
CA LEU A 106 16.85 0.09 13.27
C LEU A 106 16.38 -1.37 13.13
N TRP A 107 17.21 -2.34 13.50
CA TRP A 107 16.92 -3.76 13.29
C TRP A 107 15.78 -4.24 14.17
N GLU A 108 15.70 -3.80 15.42
CA GLU A 108 14.62 -4.17 16.34
C GLU A 108 13.26 -3.66 15.86
N GLU A 109 13.21 -2.40 15.43
CA GLU A 109 12.00 -1.80 14.86
C GLU A 109 11.57 -2.51 13.59
N PHE A 110 12.53 -2.86 12.72
CA PHE A 110 12.26 -3.65 11.53
C PHE A 110 11.68 -5.03 11.88
N ARG A 111 12.25 -5.74 12.86
CA ARG A 111 11.72 -7.04 13.30
C ARG A 111 10.31 -6.91 13.87
N ALA A 112 10.04 -5.85 14.63
CA ALA A 112 8.71 -5.57 15.17
C ALA A 112 7.70 -5.29 14.05
N GLU A 113 8.04 -4.43 13.08
CA GLU A 113 7.18 -4.14 11.92
C GLU A 113 6.94 -5.39 11.07
N GLU A 114 7.97 -6.21 10.89
CA GLU A 114 7.89 -7.46 10.16
C GLU A 114 6.97 -8.48 10.86
N LEU A 115 7.10 -8.60 12.19
CA LEU A 115 6.24 -9.44 13.00
C LEU A 115 4.79 -8.94 12.92
N ASP A 116 4.58 -7.63 13.03
CA ASP A 116 3.27 -6.99 12.86
C ASP A 116 2.70 -7.24 11.47
N ARG A 117 3.52 -7.17 10.42
CA ARG A 117 3.10 -7.48 9.05
C ARG A 117 2.68 -8.94 8.94
N ILE A 118 3.47 -9.87 9.45
CA ILE A 118 3.13 -11.30 9.46
C ILE A 118 1.85 -11.56 10.25
N LEU A 119 1.68 -10.93 11.42
CA LEU A 119 0.46 -11.03 12.23
C LEU A 119 -0.74 -10.45 11.48
N ARG A 120 -0.59 -9.32 10.80
CA ARG A 120 -1.62 -8.71 9.94
C ARG A 120 -1.93 -9.57 8.73
N GLU A 121 -0.95 -10.21 8.09
CA GLU A 121 -1.13 -11.11 6.95
C GLU A 121 -1.77 -12.44 7.36
N ARG A 122 -1.45 -12.95 8.56
CA ARG A 122 -2.14 -14.10 9.16
C ARG A 122 -3.57 -13.75 9.55
N LYS A 123 -3.81 -12.53 10.05
CA LYS A 123 -5.15 -12.01 10.40
C LYS A 123 -5.95 -11.59 9.17
N ARG A 124 -5.30 -11.21 8.06
CA ARG A 124 -5.96 -11.08 6.76
C ARG A 124 -6.44 -12.48 6.40
N PRO A 125 -7.76 -12.72 6.27
CA PRO A 125 -8.21 -14.00 5.76
C PRO A 125 -7.48 -14.19 4.43
N ARG A 126 -6.71 -15.28 4.29
CA ARG A 126 -6.13 -15.65 2.99
C ARG A 126 -7.24 -15.45 1.98
N LEU A 127 -7.09 -14.44 1.12
CA LEU A 127 -7.87 -14.35 -0.10
C LEU A 127 -7.41 -15.59 -0.85
N ARG A 128 -8.14 -16.69 -0.65
CA ARG A 128 -8.04 -17.82 -1.55
C ARG A 128 -8.36 -17.20 -2.90
N VAL A 129 -7.33 -17.00 -3.73
CA VAL A 129 -7.52 -16.94 -5.16
C VAL A 129 -8.14 -18.29 -5.46
N ARG A 130 -9.47 -18.28 -5.50
CA ARG A 130 -10.25 -19.48 -5.79
C ARG A 130 -9.83 -19.79 -7.22
N LYS A 131 -9.11 -20.90 -7.42
CA LYS A 131 -9.06 -21.55 -8.73
C LYS A 131 -10.48 -21.45 -9.28
N GLN A 132 -10.64 -20.90 -10.49
CA GLN A 132 -11.94 -20.82 -11.14
C GLN A 132 -12.53 -22.22 -11.20
N THR A 133 -13.33 -22.58 -10.20
CA THR A 133 -14.20 -23.73 -10.25
C THR A 133 -15.49 -23.21 -10.85
N LYS A 134 -15.58 -23.24 -12.19
CA LYS A 134 -16.90 -23.24 -12.83
C LYS A 134 -17.73 -24.38 -12.22
N LYS A 135 -19.03 -24.10 -12.05
CA LYS A 135 -20.15 -24.97 -11.63
C LYS A 135 -20.39 -25.15 -10.13
N GLY A 136 -21.04 -24.15 -9.55
CA GLY A 136 -22.13 -24.33 -8.60
C GLY A 136 -23.04 -23.11 -8.72
N GLY A 137 -24.35 -23.29 -8.94
CA GLY A 137 -25.30 -22.19 -9.11
C GLY A 137 -25.34 -21.22 -7.92
N ILE A 138 -26.09 -20.12 -8.05
CA ILE A 138 -26.38 -19.21 -6.94
C ILE A 138 -27.16 -19.98 -5.88
N ARG A 139 -26.83 -19.78 -4.59
CA ARG A 139 -27.50 -20.49 -3.49
C ARG A 139 -28.99 -20.11 -3.42
N PRO A 140 -29.91 -21.05 -3.13
CA PRO A 140 -31.37 -20.78 -3.12
C PRO A 140 -31.80 -19.59 -2.26
N GLN A 141 -31.17 -19.41 -1.09
CA GLN A 141 -31.45 -18.28 -0.20
C GLN A 141 -31.10 -16.93 -0.83
N ILE A 142 -30.02 -16.89 -1.64
CA ILE A 142 -29.62 -15.68 -2.36
C ILE A 142 -30.54 -15.44 -3.55
N LEU A 143 -30.98 -16.49 -4.25
CA LEU A 143 -31.98 -16.36 -5.31
C LEU A 143 -33.27 -15.71 -4.80
N LEU A 144 -33.75 -16.09 -3.61
CA LEU A 144 -34.92 -15.46 -2.99
C LEU A 144 -34.69 -13.97 -2.72
N LEU A 145 -33.51 -13.58 -2.23
CA LEU A 145 -33.19 -12.16 -2.03
C LEU A 145 -33.06 -11.39 -3.35
N MET A 146 -32.52 -12.01 -4.41
CA MET A 146 -32.46 -11.42 -5.74
C MET A 146 -33.87 -11.18 -6.29
N GLN A 147 -34.76 -12.17 -6.17
CA GLN A 147 -36.16 -12.04 -6.57
C GLN A 147 -36.84 -10.88 -5.83
N ARG A 148 -36.62 -10.74 -4.51
CA ARG A 148 -37.17 -9.63 -3.73
C ARG A 148 -36.66 -8.26 -4.23
N ILE A 149 -35.39 -8.16 -4.65
CA ILE A 149 -34.86 -6.93 -5.26
C ILE A 149 -35.56 -6.67 -6.61
N GLU A 150 -35.71 -7.69 -7.45
CA GLU A 150 -36.39 -7.58 -8.76
C GLU A 150 -37.86 -7.18 -8.63
N GLU A 151 -38.53 -7.65 -7.58
CA GLU A 151 -39.90 -7.26 -7.20
C GLU A 151 -39.99 -5.87 -6.56
N GLY A 152 -38.86 -5.15 -6.43
CA GLY A 152 -38.82 -3.80 -5.87
C GLY A 152 -39.00 -3.76 -4.34
N GLN A 153 -38.80 -4.88 -3.64
CA GLN A 153 -38.84 -4.91 -2.18
C GLN A 153 -37.56 -4.32 -1.59
N ASN A 154 -37.69 -3.59 -0.48
CA ASN A 154 -36.54 -3.02 0.21
C ASN A 154 -35.85 -4.10 1.07
N LEU A 155 -34.59 -4.40 0.76
CA LEU A 155 -33.76 -5.28 1.57
C LEU A 155 -32.94 -4.51 2.60
N GLY A 156 -32.77 -5.10 3.78
CA GLY A 156 -31.86 -4.59 4.80
C GLY A 156 -30.39 -4.64 4.36
N HIS A 157 -29.54 -3.82 4.98
CA HIS A 157 -28.13 -3.67 4.61
C HIS A 157 -27.36 -5.02 4.56
N LEU A 158 -27.58 -5.89 5.54
CA LEU A 158 -26.91 -7.20 5.61
C LEU A 158 -27.37 -8.16 4.48
N GLN A 159 -28.64 -8.10 4.08
CA GLN A 159 -29.19 -8.90 2.98
C GLN A 159 -28.58 -8.45 1.64
N ARG A 160 -28.48 -7.13 1.42
CA ARG A 160 -27.82 -6.57 0.22
C ARG A 160 -26.35 -6.98 0.15
N LEU A 161 -25.64 -6.92 1.27
CA LEU A 161 -24.24 -7.36 1.32
C LEU A 161 -24.10 -8.88 1.07
N ALA A 162 -25.06 -9.69 1.54
CA ALA A 162 -25.09 -11.12 1.26
C ALA A 162 -25.24 -11.43 -0.24
N VAL A 163 -26.15 -10.73 -0.93
CA VAL A 163 -26.33 -10.84 -2.39
C VAL A 163 -25.06 -10.39 -3.12
N LEU A 164 -24.56 -9.18 -2.81
CA LEU A 164 -23.37 -8.61 -3.46
C LEU A 164 -22.14 -9.52 -3.36
N THR A 165 -21.84 -10.04 -2.17
CA THR A 165 -20.66 -10.89 -1.97
C THR A 165 -20.79 -12.27 -2.62
N GLU A 166 -22.01 -12.82 -2.72
CA GLU A 166 -22.27 -14.05 -3.48
C GLU A 166 -22.02 -13.84 -4.97
N LEU A 167 -22.59 -12.79 -5.56
CA LEU A 167 -22.47 -12.53 -7.01
C LEU A 167 -21.02 -12.29 -7.43
N ILE A 168 -20.27 -11.49 -6.66
CA ILE A 168 -18.82 -11.30 -6.89
C ILE A 168 -18.09 -12.64 -6.82
N ALA A 169 -18.39 -13.49 -5.83
CA ALA A 169 -17.74 -14.79 -5.70
C ALA A 169 -18.11 -15.79 -6.81
N LYS A 170 -19.24 -15.56 -7.50
CA LYS A 170 -19.68 -16.31 -8.69
C LYS A 170 -19.14 -15.73 -9.99
N GLY A 171 -18.42 -14.60 -9.93
CA GLY A 171 -17.78 -13.99 -11.09
C GLY A 171 -18.74 -13.14 -11.94
N TRP A 172 -19.78 -12.57 -11.33
CA TRP A 172 -20.60 -11.57 -12.01
C TRP A 172 -19.79 -10.29 -12.24
N GLU A 173 -20.02 -9.62 -13.36
CA GLU A 173 -19.43 -8.33 -13.68
C GLU A 173 -20.13 -7.19 -12.93
N ASP A 174 -19.45 -6.05 -12.77
CA ASP A 174 -19.96 -4.92 -11.97
C ASP A 174 -21.25 -4.36 -12.55
N GLU A 175 -21.35 -4.27 -13.87
CA GLU A 175 -22.55 -3.83 -14.59
C GLU A 175 -23.75 -4.75 -14.35
N GLN A 176 -23.53 -6.07 -14.29
CA GLN A 176 -24.62 -7.04 -14.04
C GLN A 176 -25.14 -6.93 -12.60
N ILE A 177 -24.24 -6.70 -11.65
CA ILE A 177 -24.60 -6.49 -10.25
C ILE A 177 -25.35 -5.15 -10.10
N LEU A 178 -24.89 -4.11 -10.81
CA LEU A 178 -25.51 -2.80 -10.80
C LEU A 178 -26.93 -2.84 -11.38
N GLU A 179 -27.13 -3.56 -12.48
CA GLU A 179 -28.44 -3.78 -13.10
C GLU A 179 -29.44 -4.46 -12.16
N LEU A 180 -29.00 -5.48 -11.41
CA LEU A 180 -29.85 -6.12 -10.41
C LEU A 180 -30.28 -5.11 -9.34
N PHE A 181 -29.32 -4.40 -8.73
CA PHE A 181 -29.62 -3.46 -7.65
C PHE A 181 -30.39 -2.23 -8.13
N SER A 182 -30.40 -1.93 -9.43
CA SER A 182 -31.19 -0.83 -9.99
C SER A 182 -32.70 -1.05 -9.87
N LYS A 183 -33.14 -2.27 -9.58
CA LYS A 183 -34.56 -2.60 -9.33
C LYS A 183 -35.01 -2.28 -7.90
N ALA A 184 -34.07 -2.03 -6.98
CA ALA A 184 -34.39 -1.66 -5.61
C ALA A 184 -34.98 -0.24 -5.53
N PRO A 185 -35.97 0.01 -4.65
CA PRO A 185 -36.71 1.27 -4.60
C PRO A 185 -35.86 2.46 -4.12
N ASP A 186 -34.81 2.21 -3.37
CA ASP A 186 -33.86 3.20 -2.82
C ASP A 186 -32.54 3.26 -3.61
N PHE A 187 -32.54 2.75 -4.85
CA PHE A 187 -31.33 2.64 -5.65
C PHE A 187 -30.67 3.99 -5.88
N ASN A 188 -29.34 4.01 -5.65
CA ASN A 188 -28.48 5.11 -6.02
C ASN A 188 -27.23 4.53 -6.69
N GLU A 189 -27.03 4.88 -7.95
CA GLU A 189 -25.98 4.29 -8.78
C GLU A 189 -24.58 4.55 -8.20
N SER A 190 -24.27 5.81 -7.86
CA SER A 190 -22.97 6.20 -7.31
C SER A 190 -22.63 5.45 -6.02
N LYS A 191 -23.59 5.33 -5.10
CA LYS A 191 -23.42 4.56 -3.85
C LYS A 191 -23.23 3.07 -4.14
N THR A 192 -24.01 2.51 -5.06
CA THR A 192 -23.95 1.08 -5.39
C THR A 192 -22.62 0.72 -6.04
N ARG A 193 -22.14 1.52 -7.02
CA ARG A 193 -20.81 1.37 -7.60
C ARG A 193 -19.71 1.44 -6.55
N TYR A 194 -19.79 2.39 -5.62
CA TYR A 194 -18.85 2.48 -4.49
C TYR A 194 -18.83 1.19 -3.65
N TYR A 195 -20.00 0.61 -3.33
CA TYR A 195 -20.06 -0.63 -2.56
C TYR A 195 -19.52 -1.84 -3.32
N ILE A 196 -19.78 -1.94 -4.63
CA ILE A 196 -19.22 -3.00 -5.49
C ILE A 196 -17.69 -2.91 -5.49
N ALA A 197 -17.14 -1.74 -5.80
CA ALA A 197 -15.70 -1.50 -5.81
C ALA A 197 -15.06 -1.79 -4.44
N HIS A 198 -15.70 -1.34 -3.36
CA HIS A 198 -15.23 -1.59 -2.00
C HIS A 198 -15.24 -3.09 -1.66
N ALA A 199 -16.29 -3.82 -2.03
CA ALA A 199 -16.40 -5.26 -1.78
C ALA A 199 -15.34 -6.07 -2.55
N ARG A 200 -15.03 -5.68 -3.81
CA ARG A 200 -13.94 -6.28 -4.58
C ARG A 200 -12.58 -5.99 -3.98
N LEU A 201 -12.30 -4.73 -3.66
CA LEU A 201 -11.04 -4.31 -3.06
C LEU A 201 -10.75 -5.03 -1.74
N ARG A 202 -11.78 -5.21 -0.90
CA ARG A 202 -11.68 -5.92 0.38
C ARG A 202 -11.74 -7.45 0.23
N GLY A 203 -12.21 -7.94 -0.91
CA GLY A 203 -12.36 -9.37 -1.19
C GLY A 203 -13.21 -10.10 -0.16
N TYR A 204 -14.39 -9.55 0.16
CA TYR A 204 -15.31 -10.15 1.13
C TYR A 204 -15.71 -11.57 0.72
N LYS A 205 -15.74 -12.47 1.71
CA LYS A 205 -16.23 -13.84 1.52
C LYS A 205 -17.76 -13.87 1.58
N PRO A 206 -18.43 -14.69 0.76
CA PRO A 206 -19.87 -14.89 0.89
C PRO A 206 -20.26 -15.37 2.28
N PHE A 207 -21.47 -15.01 2.71
CA PHE A 207 -21.97 -15.36 4.05
C PHE A 207 -22.12 -16.87 4.19
N SER A 208 -21.90 -17.41 5.39
CA SER A 208 -22.11 -18.84 5.68
C SER A 208 -23.60 -19.21 5.57
N SER A 209 -23.92 -20.47 5.30
CA SER A 209 -25.32 -20.93 5.21
C SER A 209 -26.10 -20.68 6.50
N ALA A 210 -25.46 -20.81 7.66
CA ALA A 210 -26.06 -20.48 8.95
C ALA A 210 -26.44 -18.98 9.06
N LYS A 211 -25.55 -18.09 8.58
CA LYS A 211 -25.81 -16.64 8.59
C LYS A 211 -26.88 -16.25 7.57
N LEU A 212 -26.95 -16.93 6.42
CA LEU A 212 -28.01 -16.71 5.44
C LEU A 212 -29.38 -17.16 5.94
N GLY A 213 -29.45 -18.25 6.72
CA GLY A 213 -30.69 -18.71 7.33
C GLY A 213 -31.28 -17.72 8.34
N MET A 214 -30.49 -16.79 8.87
CA MET A 214 -30.95 -15.70 9.75
C MET A 214 -31.41 -14.45 8.98
N LEU A 215 -31.22 -14.41 7.65
CA LEU A 215 -31.47 -13.25 6.79
C LEU A 215 -32.60 -13.47 5.77
N ALA A 216 -33.06 -14.70 5.60
CA ALA A 216 -34.22 -15.04 4.78
C ALA A 216 -35.50 -14.73 5.55
#